data_AF-A0A3C2BSR1-F1
#
_entry.id   AF-A0A3C2BSR1-F1
#
_cell.length_a   1.000
_cell.length_b   1.000
_cell.length_c   1.000
_cell.angle_alpha   90.00
_cell.angle_beta   90.00
_cell.angle_gamma   90.00
#
_symmetry.space_group_name_H-M   'P 1'
#
loop_
_entity.id
_entity.type
_entity.pdbx_description
1 polymer ?
#
loop_
_entity_poly.entity_id
_entity_poly.type
_entity_poly.pdbx_seq_one_letter_code
_entity_poly.pdbx_strand_id
1 'polypeptide(L)'
;MDNQEPRPIPPKPAAPPTAGLPQVAAPAAPPRPPARKPRRVASTLLKAAFVVFLLGVVGGLVWLAMRLDSGPAPTSDGGSGTVEISPTPLATPLPLPREGVEPPDYRLGDCFKDFDPAALRSTVVACDTGHSAQLVAAFRYPAVGSYP
;
A
#
# COMPACT_ATOMS: atom_id res chain seq x y z
N MET A 1 -32.22 92.33 41.05
CA MET A 1 -33.35 92.35 40.10
C MET A 1 -32.86 91.78 38.79
N ASP A 2 -33.09 90.50 38.61
CA ASP A 2 -33.12 89.80 37.33
C ASP A 2 -34.07 90.53 36.37
N ASN A 3 -33.69 90.61 35.09
CA ASN A 3 -34.64 90.50 33.98
C ASN A 3 -33.87 90.27 32.67
N GLN A 4 -33.88 89.00 32.28
CA GLN A 4 -33.34 88.43 31.07
C GLN A 4 -34.34 88.67 29.93
N GLU A 5 -34.01 89.51 28.96
CA GLU A 5 -34.85 89.73 27.77
C GLU A 5 -34.45 88.71 26.67
N PRO A 6 -35.31 87.74 26.29
CA PRO A 6 -34.98 86.72 25.30
C PRO A 6 -35.07 87.25 23.87
N ARG A 7 -34.05 86.96 23.04
CA ARG A 7 -34.03 87.30 21.61
C ARG A 7 -35.17 86.60 20.83
N PRO A 8 -35.91 87.30 19.95
CA PRO A 8 -36.92 86.69 19.11
C PRO A 8 -36.26 85.85 17.99
N ILE A 9 -36.47 84.54 18.05
CA ILE A 9 -36.06 83.58 17.01
C ILE A 9 -37.17 83.56 15.95
N PRO A 10 -36.86 83.68 14.65
CA PRO A 10 -37.87 83.59 13.60
C PRO A 10 -38.54 82.21 13.60
N PRO A 11 -39.86 82.11 13.30
CA PRO A 11 -40.55 80.84 13.30
C PRO A 11 -39.99 79.90 12.23
N LYS A 12 -39.82 78.63 12.61
CA LYS A 12 -39.40 77.55 11.71
C LYS A 12 -40.45 77.39 10.59
N PRO A 13 -40.07 77.36 9.31
CA PRO A 13 -41.00 77.10 8.22
C PRO A 13 -41.73 75.77 8.41
N ALA A 14 -43.04 75.76 8.14
CA ALA A 14 -43.88 74.58 8.21
C ALA A 14 -43.36 73.50 7.24
N ALA A 15 -43.19 72.27 7.72
CA ALA A 15 -42.80 71.14 6.88
C ALA A 15 -43.92 70.81 5.87
N PRO A 16 -43.59 70.42 4.63
CA PRO A 16 -44.57 70.05 3.62
C PRO A 16 -45.38 68.80 4.06
N PRO A 17 -46.64 68.65 3.61
CA PRO A 17 -47.49 67.53 4.03
C PRO A 17 -46.86 66.20 3.60
N THR A 18 -46.63 65.32 4.57
CA THR A 18 -46.23 63.92 4.35
C THR A 18 -47.49 63.13 3.99
N ALA A 19 -48.01 63.35 2.79
CA ALA A 19 -49.12 62.59 2.23
C ALA A 19 -48.63 61.99 0.90
N GLY A 20 -48.15 60.74 0.95
CA GLY A 20 -47.87 59.97 -0.28
C GLY A 20 -46.56 59.17 -0.34
N LEU A 21 -45.90 58.83 0.77
CA LEU A 21 -44.78 57.89 0.73
C LEU A 21 -45.28 56.44 0.93
N PRO A 22 -44.94 55.48 0.05
CA PRO A 22 -45.32 54.08 0.23
C PRO A 22 -44.65 53.52 1.49
N GLN A 23 -45.43 52.87 2.36
CA GLN A 23 -44.88 52.12 3.49
C GLN A 23 -44.07 50.93 2.98
N VAL A 24 -42.74 51.03 3.04
CA VAL A 24 -41.85 49.89 2.83
C VAL A 24 -41.94 49.01 4.09
N ALA A 25 -42.47 47.80 3.94
CA ALA A 25 -42.50 46.82 5.02
C ALA A 25 -41.07 46.52 5.50
N ALA A 26 -40.85 46.57 6.82
CA ALA A 26 -39.57 46.20 7.41
C ALA A 26 -39.27 44.71 7.12
N PRO A 27 -38.05 44.35 6.66
CA PRO A 27 -37.71 42.95 6.43
C PRO A 27 -37.77 42.16 7.74
N ALA A 28 -38.32 40.95 7.68
CA ALA A 28 -38.33 40.01 8.79
C ALA A 28 -36.91 39.78 9.34
N ALA A 29 -36.79 39.69 10.67
CA ALA A 29 -35.51 39.45 11.34
C ALA A 29 -34.82 38.19 10.77
N PRO A 30 -33.48 38.21 10.59
CA PRO A 30 -32.78 37.08 10.00
C PRO A 30 -32.89 35.84 10.91
N PRO A 31 -33.05 34.63 10.33
CA PRO A 31 -33.05 33.40 11.11
C PRO A 31 -31.71 33.25 11.85
N ARG A 32 -31.77 32.93 13.15
CA ARG A 32 -30.58 32.66 13.97
C ARG A 32 -29.76 31.53 13.32
N PRO A 33 -28.43 31.67 13.21
CA PRO A 33 -27.60 30.62 12.62
C PRO A 33 -27.64 29.36 13.50
N PRO A 34 -27.61 28.15 12.89
CA PRO A 34 -27.61 26.91 13.65
C PRO A 34 -26.34 26.77 14.49
N ALA A 35 -26.48 26.24 15.70
CA ALA A 35 -25.38 25.98 16.63
C ALA A 35 -24.28 25.14 15.96
N ARG A 36 -23.09 25.70 15.82
CA ARG A 36 -21.91 25.03 15.24
C ARG A 36 -21.45 23.90 16.18
N LYS A 37 -21.81 22.66 15.84
CA LYS A 37 -21.30 21.42 16.46
C LYS A 37 -19.78 21.26 16.28
N PRO A 38 -19.10 20.41 17.08
CA PRO A 38 -17.68 20.56 17.47
C PRO A 38 -16.74 20.11 16.35
N ARG A 39 -16.57 20.97 15.34
CA ARG A 39 -15.76 20.72 14.16
C ARG A 39 -14.26 20.54 14.46
N ARG A 40 -13.79 21.02 15.62
CA ARG A 40 -12.36 21.00 15.99
C ARG A 40 -11.86 19.61 16.39
N VAL A 41 -12.61 18.87 17.22
CA VAL A 41 -12.18 17.55 17.74
C VAL A 41 -12.18 16.49 16.63
N ALA A 42 -13.18 16.52 15.75
CA ALA A 42 -13.21 15.65 14.57
C ALA A 42 -12.01 15.91 13.63
N SER A 43 -11.61 17.18 13.48
CA SER A 43 -10.46 17.53 12.64
C SER A 43 -9.10 17.12 13.23
N THR A 44 -8.96 17.14 14.55
CA THR A 44 -7.73 16.70 15.23
C THR A 44 -7.59 15.18 15.20
N LEU A 45 -8.69 14.45 15.36
CA LEU A 45 -8.70 12.99 15.23
C LEU A 45 -8.38 12.56 13.79
N LEU A 46 -8.94 13.25 12.79
CA LEU A 46 -8.64 12.95 11.38
C LEU A 46 -7.17 13.24 11.04
N LYS A 47 -6.60 14.33 11.56
CA LYS A 47 -5.17 14.64 11.40
C LYS A 47 -4.28 13.61 12.07
N ALA A 48 -4.62 13.19 13.29
CA ALA A 48 -3.86 12.16 14.00
C ALA A 48 -3.90 10.83 13.24
N ALA A 49 -5.08 10.41 12.75
CA ALA A 49 -5.22 9.21 11.92
C ALA A 49 -4.39 9.29 10.64
N PHE A 50 -4.38 10.46 9.97
CA PHE A 50 -3.56 10.68 8.78
C PHE A 50 -2.05 10.58 9.08
N VAL A 51 -1.59 11.16 10.18
CA VAL A 51 -0.18 11.09 10.59
C VAL A 51 0.23 9.64 10.91
N VAL A 52 -0.60 8.91 11.65
CA VAL A 52 -0.33 7.49 11.98
C VAL A 52 -0.31 6.64 10.71
N PHE A 53 -1.23 6.88 9.77
CA PHE A 53 -1.24 6.20 8.48
C PHE A 53 0.05 6.48 7.69
N LEU A 54 0.47 7.74 7.62
CA LEU A 54 1.68 8.14 6.89
C LEU A 54 2.93 7.52 7.51
N LEU A 55 3.04 7.49 8.84
CA LEU A 55 4.11 6.79 9.55
C LEU A 55 4.09 5.28 9.29
N GLY A 56 2.91 4.67 9.24
CA GLY A 56 2.75 3.26 8.88
C GLY A 56 3.19 2.96 7.45
N VAL A 57 2.85 3.82 6.48
CA VAL A 57 3.30 3.68 5.09
C VAL A 57 4.81 3.84 4.98
N VAL A 58 5.40 4.87 5.59
CA VAL A 58 6.84 5.11 5.54
C VAL A 58 7.60 3.98 6.23
N GLY A 59 7.18 3.58 7.43
CA GLY A 59 7.78 2.46 8.15
C GLY A 59 7.64 1.13 7.40
N GLY A 60 6.47 0.89 6.80
CA GLY A 60 6.21 -0.28 5.97
C GLY A 60 7.09 -0.33 4.72
N LEU A 61 7.29 0.81 4.04
CA LEU A 61 8.19 0.91 2.89
C LEU A 61 9.64 0.66 3.28
N VAL A 62 10.11 1.21 4.40
CA VAL A 62 11.47 0.98 4.90
C VAL A 62 11.67 -0.48 5.30
N TRP A 63 10.69 -1.08 5.99
CA TRP A 63 10.73 -2.50 6.36
C TRP A 63 10.72 -3.40 5.11
N LEU A 64 9.87 -3.08 4.13
CA LEU A 64 9.81 -3.79 2.86
C LEU A 64 11.15 -3.68 2.10
N ALA A 65 11.75 -2.49 2.08
CA ALA A 65 13.06 -2.26 1.45
C ALA A 65 14.15 -3.11 2.12
N MET A 66 14.23 -3.14 3.46
CA MET A 66 15.18 -4.01 4.18
C MET A 66 14.96 -5.50 3.90
N ARG A 67 13.69 -5.92 3.81
CA ARG A 67 13.33 -7.31 3.47
C ARG A 67 13.70 -7.66 2.03
N LEU A 68 13.54 -6.73 1.10
CA LEU A 68 13.91 -6.89 -0.31
C LEU A 68 15.43 -6.85 -0.53
N ASP A 69 16.16 -6.06 0.24
CA ASP A 69 17.63 -5.99 0.23
C ASP A 69 18.28 -7.27 0.80
N SER A 70 17.53 -8.03 1.61
CA SER A 70 17.90 -9.40 2.00
C SER A 70 17.58 -10.45 0.93
N GLY A 71 16.88 -10.05 -0.13
CA GLY A 71 16.67 -10.84 -1.34
C GLY A 71 17.75 -10.54 -2.38
N PRO A 72 17.96 -11.43 -3.37
CA PRO A 72 18.96 -11.21 -4.40
C PRO A 72 18.68 -9.89 -5.15
N ALA A 73 19.73 -9.08 -5.30
CA ALA A 73 19.69 -7.76 -5.93
C ALA A 73 18.96 -7.78 -7.29
N PRO A 74 18.22 -6.71 -7.65
CA PRO A 74 17.63 -6.60 -8.98
C PRO A 74 18.72 -6.23 -9.99
N THR A 75 19.39 -7.23 -10.55
CA THR A 75 20.17 -7.05 -11.76
C THR A 75 19.22 -7.07 -12.95
N SER A 76 18.97 -5.90 -13.53
CA SER A 76 18.45 -5.79 -14.89
C SER A 76 19.54 -6.30 -15.83
N ASP A 77 19.34 -7.47 -16.44
CA ASP A 77 19.31 -7.64 -17.90
C ASP A 77 19.17 -9.12 -18.27
N GLY A 78 18.14 -9.44 -19.06
CA GLY A 78 18.02 -10.68 -19.84
C GLY A 78 17.49 -11.91 -19.09
N GLY A 79 16.16 -12.11 -19.13
CA GLY A 79 15.56 -13.45 -18.95
C GLY A 79 15.69 -14.05 -17.55
N SER A 80 14.90 -13.54 -16.61
CA SER A 80 14.81 -14.11 -15.25
C SER A 80 14.29 -15.54 -15.32
N GLY A 81 15.19 -16.52 -15.21
CA GLY A 81 14.81 -17.92 -14.99
C GLY A 81 14.16 -18.11 -13.62
N THR A 82 13.43 -19.21 -13.46
CA THR A 82 12.73 -19.51 -12.21
C THR A 82 13.54 -20.51 -11.37
N VAL A 83 13.79 -20.18 -10.11
CA VAL A 83 14.37 -21.12 -9.14
C VAL A 83 13.23 -21.85 -8.43
N GLU A 84 13.21 -23.18 -8.51
CA GLU A 84 12.31 -24.04 -7.76
C GLU A 84 13.11 -24.68 -6.62
N ILE A 85 12.79 -24.34 -5.36
CA ILE A 85 13.48 -24.84 -4.16
C ILE A 85 12.47 -25.59 -3.29
N SER A 86 12.84 -26.79 -2.83
CA SER A 86 12.08 -27.51 -1.82
C SER A 86 13.03 -28.01 -0.73
N PRO A 87 13.03 -27.39 0.47
CA PRO A 87 13.92 -27.77 1.58
C PRO A 87 13.64 -29.17 2.15
N THR A 88 12.39 -29.63 2.02
CA THR A 88 11.93 -30.97 2.42
C THR A 88 11.18 -31.56 1.24
N PRO A 89 11.88 -31.86 0.12
CA PRO A 89 11.21 -32.38 -1.05
C PRO A 89 10.68 -33.78 -0.77
N LEU A 90 9.42 -33.99 -1.11
CA LEU A 90 8.78 -35.29 -0.96
C LEU A 90 9.41 -36.28 -1.94
N ALA A 91 9.65 -37.51 -1.50
CA ALA A 91 10.16 -38.55 -2.39
C ALA A 91 9.22 -38.73 -3.59
N THR A 92 9.79 -38.80 -4.79
CA THR A 92 9.04 -39.02 -6.02
C THR A 92 8.23 -40.34 -5.90
N PRO A 93 6.91 -40.32 -6.16
CA PRO A 93 6.03 -41.48 -5.91
C PRO A 93 6.17 -42.62 -6.94
N LEU A 94 7.17 -42.57 -7.81
CA LEU A 94 7.41 -43.61 -8.81
C LEU A 94 8.08 -44.84 -8.17
N PRO A 95 7.90 -46.04 -8.73
CA PRO A 95 8.62 -47.23 -8.26
C PRO A 95 10.14 -47.00 -8.30
N LEU A 96 10.81 -47.35 -7.20
CA LEU A 96 12.27 -47.23 -7.03
C LEU A 96 12.88 -48.63 -6.85
N PRO A 97 14.13 -48.87 -7.29
CA PRO A 97 15.03 -47.93 -7.96
C PRO A 97 14.68 -47.70 -9.44
N ARG A 98 14.96 -46.50 -9.94
CA ARG A 98 14.88 -46.16 -11.37
C ARG A 98 16.29 -46.02 -11.93
N GLU A 99 16.65 -46.93 -12.82
CA GLU A 99 17.93 -46.93 -13.51
C GLU A 99 17.84 -46.10 -14.80
N GLY A 100 18.96 -45.50 -15.21
CA GLY A 100 19.04 -44.84 -16.51
C GLY A 100 18.19 -43.58 -16.63
N VAL A 101 17.96 -42.83 -15.55
CA VAL A 101 17.22 -41.57 -15.60
C VAL A 101 18.09 -40.50 -16.25
N GLU A 102 17.56 -39.75 -17.21
CA GLU A 102 18.27 -38.64 -17.86
C GLU A 102 18.14 -37.34 -17.07
N PRO A 103 19.11 -36.41 -17.15
CA PRO A 103 19.05 -35.13 -16.45
C PRO A 103 17.76 -34.31 -16.62
N PRO A 104 17.13 -34.24 -17.81
CA PRO A 104 15.85 -33.55 -17.98
C PRO A 104 14.68 -34.18 -17.22
N ASP A 105 14.79 -35.46 -16.86
CA ASP A 105 13.73 -36.21 -16.19
C ASP A 105 13.84 -36.18 -14.66
N TYR A 106 14.95 -35.66 -14.12
CA TYR A 106 15.15 -35.51 -12.68
C TYR A 106 14.06 -34.66 -12.06
N ARG A 107 13.62 -35.07 -10.86
CA ARG A 107 12.59 -34.39 -10.08
C ARG A 107 13.18 -33.91 -8.76
N LEU A 108 12.67 -32.78 -8.27
CA LEU A 108 12.98 -32.34 -6.91
C LEU A 108 12.59 -33.43 -5.93
N GLY A 109 13.52 -33.79 -5.04
CA GLY A 109 13.39 -34.89 -4.10
C GLY A 109 13.96 -36.21 -4.58
N ASP A 110 14.38 -36.33 -5.85
CA ASP A 110 15.10 -37.51 -6.30
C ASP A 110 16.42 -37.65 -5.54
N CYS A 111 16.62 -38.85 -4.98
CA CYS A 111 17.85 -39.26 -4.32
C CYS A 111 18.62 -40.17 -5.25
N PHE A 112 19.89 -39.87 -5.48
CA PHE A 112 20.72 -40.56 -6.48
C PHE A 112 21.73 -41.47 -5.80
N LYS A 113 21.82 -42.68 -6.32
CA LYS A 113 22.93 -43.59 -5.98
C LYS A 113 24.12 -43.25 -6.87
N ASP A 114 25.29 -43.11 -6.26
CA ASP A 114 26.56 -42.89 -6.95
C ASP A 114 26.51 -41.75 -7.99
N PHE A 115 25.87 -40.62 -7.63
CA PHE A 115 25.72 -39.46 -8.50
C PHE A 115 27.06 -38.95 -9.04
N ASP A 116 27.15 -38.85 -10.37
CA ASP A 116 28.25 -38.23 -11.11
C ASP A 116 27.68 -37.09 -11.97
N PRO A 117 28.09 -35.83 -11.75
CA PRO A 117 27.59 -34.69 -12.53
C PRO A 117 27.95 -34.75 -14.02
N ALA A 118 28.93 -35.57 -14.43
CA ALA A 118 29.30 -35.77 -15.82
C ALA A 118 28.56 -36.95 -16.48
N ALA A 119 27.81 -37.75 -15.71
CA ALA A 119 27.08 -38.89 -16.25
C ALA A 119 25.84 -38.46 -17.03
N LEU A 120 25.61 -39.10 -18.19
CA LEU A 120 24.42 -38.89 -19.02
C LEU A 120 23.16 -39.54 -18.45
N ARG A 121 23.34 -40.41 -17.45
CA ARG A 121 22.31 -41.24 -16.86
C ARG A 121 22.62 -41.41 -15.38
N SER A 122 21.59 -41.42 -14.53
CA SER A 122 21.76 -41.69 -13.10
C SER A 122 20.73 -42.67 -12.58
N THR A 123 21.04 -43.26 -11.42
CA THR A 123 20.18 -44.19 -10.71
C THR A 123 19.47 -43.46 -9.58
N VAL A 124 18.15 -43.40 -9.62
CA VAL A 124 17.32 -42.81 -8.56
C VAL A 124 16.85 -43.89 -7.61
N VAL A 125 17.14 -43.73 -6.32
CA VAL A 125 16.81 -44.66 -5.23
C VAL A 125 15.91 -43.99 -4.20
N ALA A 126 15.37 -44.79 -3.28
CA ALA A 126 14.59 -44.26 -2.16
C ALA A 126 15.51 -43.47 -1.21
N CYS A 127 15.05 -42.30 -0.74
CA CYS A 127 15.85 -41.41 0.09
C CYS A 127 16.18 -41.96 1.49
N ASP A 128 15.42 -42.96 1.95
CA ASP A 128 15.69 -43.71 3.18
C ASP A 128 16.73 -44.84 3.00
N THR A 129 17.19 -45.06 1.77
CA THR A 129 18.32 -45.94 1.46
C THR A 129 19.61 -45.12 1.29
N GLY A 130 20.76 -45.79 1.26
CA GLY A 130 22.04 -45.13 1.03
C GLY A 130 22.08 -44.44 -0.34
N HIS A 131 22.20 -43.11 -0.35
CA HIS A 131 22.32 -42.28 -1.54
C HIS A 131 23.46 -41.27 -1.37
N SER A 132 24.05 -40.81 -2.48
CA SER A 132 25.18 -39.88 -2.46
C SER A 132 24.79 -38.42 -2.71
N ALA A 133 23.62 -38.18 -3.32
CA ALA A 133 23.12 -36.84 -3.61
C ALA A 133 21.58 -36.79 -3.61
N GLN A 134 21.02 -35.60 -3.39
CA GLN A 134 19.58 -35.32 -3.49
C GLN A 134 19.35 -34.01 -4.26
N LEU A 135 18.39 -34.00 -5.18
CA LEU A 135 18.00 -32.79 -5.91
C LEU A 135 17.03 -31.95 -5.08
N VAL A 136 17.52 -30.89 -4.43
CA VAL A 136 16.70 -30.01 -3.55
C VAL A 136 16.31 -28.68 -4.19
N ALA A 137 16.95 -28.33 -5.31
CA ALA A 137 16.65 -27.14 -6.08
C ALA A 137 16.95 -27.33 -7.56
N ALA A 138 16.18 -26.65 -8.41
CA ALA A 138 16.40 -26.60 -9.85
C ALA A 138 16.20 -25.17 -10.36
N PHE A 139 17.12 -24.69 -11.19
CA PHE A 139 16.95 -23.44 -11.93
C PHE A 139 16.45 -23.75 -13.34
N ARG A 140 15.37 -23.10 -13.74
CA ARG A 140 14.81 -23.24 -15.09
C ARG A 140 15.05 -21.95 -15.86
N TYR A 141 15.81 -22.06 -16.95
CA TYR A 141 15.99 -20.96 -17.90
C TYR A 141 14.65 -20.62 -18.57
N PRO A 142 14.42 -19.35 -18.93
CA PRO A 142 13.27 -19.00 -19.75
C PRO A 142 13.36 -19.71 -21.10
N ALA A 143 12.21 -20.03 -21.71
CA ALA A 143 12.15 -20.76 -22.98
C ALA A 143 12.90 -20.08 -24.15
N VAL A 144 13.15 -18.78 -24.04
CA VAL A 144 13.89 -17.96 -25.02
C VAL A 144 15.32 -17.60 -24.55
N GLY A 145 15.82 -18.23 -23.49
CA GLY A 145 17.19 -18.05 -22.98
C GLY A 145 18.10 -19.24 -23.31
N SER A 146 19.40 -18.98 -23.39
CA SER A 146 20.43 -20.01 -23.60
C SER A 146 21.17 -20.33 -22.31
N TYR A 147 21.64 -21.57 -22.18
CA TYR A 147 22.64 -21.94 -21.16
C TYR A 147 23.96 -21.22 -21.50
N PRO A 148 24.65 -20.60 -20.52
CA PRO A 148 25.89 -19.84 -20.74
C PRO A 148 27.06 -20.71 -21.23
#